data_AF-A0A7S0A319-F1
#
_entry.id   AF-A0A7S0A319-F1
#
_cell.length_a   1.000
_cell.length_b   1.000
_cell.length_c   1.000
_cell.angle_alpha   90.00
_cell.angle_beta   90.00
_cell.angle_gamma   90.00
#
_symmetry.space_group_name_H-M   'P 1'
#
loop_
_entity.id
_entity.type
_entity.pdbx_description
1 polymer ?
#
loop_
_entity_poly.entity_id
_entity_poly.type
_entity_poly.pdbx_seq_one_letter_code
_entity_poly.pdbx_strand_id
1 'polypeptide(L)'
;SFAGAALQERYFATKFARRGQLLYQVLEDLGIDFPPGRVSVASFGGGPGTDVSGLVPLQQRRFPRTTFECVLYDREPTWRRYLKTLQSLFGQRVLVDFAPCDVTRGLAHSSNHKVLASDVDVVFFFYVCFETSAKARESGHVFYRDLASAAKPGCLTIIADVMGHSQVAIADVMAAMQAVRQISEVNVSLKHAAQIAVLRLV
;
A
#
# COMPACT_ATOMS: atom_id res chain seq x y z
N SER A 1 4.55 30.77 9.14
CA SER A 1 3.59 30.21 10.12
C SER A 1 4.27 29.08 10.88
N PHE A 2 4.76 29.35 12.10
CA PHE A 2 5.52 28.39 12.92
C PHE A 2 4.64 27.32 13.59
N ALA A 3 3.34 27.57 13.75
CA ALA A 3 2.40 26.60 14.34
C ALA A 3 2.11 25.40 13.43
N GLY A 4 2.26 25.54 12.11
CA GLY A 4 2.02 24.46 11.15
C GLY A 4 3.09 23.37 11.14
N ALA A 5 4.36 23.72 11.39
CA ALA A 5 5.48 22.78 11.31
C ALA A 5 5.50 21.80 12.50
N ALA A 6 5.32 22.30 13.73
CA ALA A 6 5.30 21.45 14.93
C ALA A 6 4.04 20.55 15.00
N LEU A 7 2.89 21.04 14.50
CA LEU A 7 1.67 20.24 14.41
C LEU A 7 1.80 19.15 13.33
N GLN A 8 2.43 19.47 12.21
CA GLN A 8 2.78 18.49 11.18
C GLN A 8 3.74 17.43 11.75
N GLU A 9 4.80 17.82 12.43
CA GLU A 9 5.80 16.90 13.00
C GLU A 9 5.19 15.90 14.01
N ARG A 10 4.34 16.37 14.94
CA ARG A 10 3.61 15.49 15.88
C ARG A 10 2.58 14.59 15.19
N TYR A 11 1.87 15.12 14.20
CA TYR A 11 0.93 14.35 13.38
C TYR A 11 1.65 13.26 12.58
N PHE A 12 2.81 13.58 12.00
CA PHE A 12 3.65 12.62 11.30
C PHE A 12 4.18 11.55 12.25
N ALA A 13 4.79 11.92 13.37
CA ALA A 13 5.35 10.94 14.31
C ALA A 13 4.32 9.91 14.80
N THR A 14 3.11 10.37 15.14
CA THR A 14 2.04 9.48 15.64
C THR A 14 1.41 8.62 14.54
N LYS A 15 1.20 9.17 13.33
CA LYS A 15 0.67 8.39 12.19
C LYS A 15 1.71 7.43 11.61
N PHE A 16 2.98 7.83 11.52
CA PHE A 16 4.08 6.95 11.12
C PHE A 16 4.15 5.74 12.05
N ALA A 17 4.15 5.98 13.36
CA ALA A 17 4.20 4.90 14.34
C ALA A 17 3.01 3.93 14.15
N ARG A 18 1.78 4.45 14.05
CA ARG A 18 0.59 3.58 13.95
C ARG A 18 0.47 2.83 12.63
N ARG A 19 0.68 3.50 11.49
CA ARG A 19 0.51 2.88 10.16
C ARG A 19 1.66 1.94 9.81
N GLY A 20 2.89 2.33 10.12
CA GLY A 20 4.05 1.45 9.97
C GLY A 20 3.98 0.24 10.88
N GLN A 21 3.58 0.42 12.14
CA GLN A 21 3.39 -0.70 13.07
C GLN A 21 2.30 -1.65 12.58
N LEU A 22 1.20 -1.13 12.03
CA LEU A 22 0.15 -1.96 11.46
C LEU A 22 0.69 -2.83 10.31
N LEU A 23 1.40 -2.23 9.34
CA LEU A 23 2.00 -3.01 8.25
C LEU A 23 2.98 -4.06 8.77
N TYR A 24 3.86 -3.69 9.70
CA TYR A 24 4.81 -4.62 10.33
C TYR A 24 4.08 -5.80 10.97
N GLN A 25 3.05 -5.56 11.79
CA GLN A 25 2.27 -6.60 12.45
C GLN A 25 1.59 -7.53 11.45
N VAL A 26 0.93 -6.96 10.42
CA VAL A 26 0.29 -7.77 9.37
C VAL A 26 1.30 -8.68 8.68
N LEU A 27 2.47 -8.17 8.30
CA LEU A 27 3.50 -8.97 7.63
C LEU A 27 4.12 -10.02 8.56
N GLU A 28 4.27 -9.73 9.85
CA GLU A 28 4.70 -10.72 10.84
C GLU A 28 3.69 -11.86 10.97
N ASP A 29 2.40 -11.53 11.12
CA ASP A 29 1.33 -12.51 11.31
C ASP A 29 1.11 -13.39 10.09
N LEU A 30 1.28 -12.81 8.90
CA LEU A 30 1.21 -13.56 7.64
C LEU A 30 2.32 -14.60 7.53
N GLY A 31 3.43 -14.43 8.26
CA GLY A 31 4.55 -15.38 8.24
C GLY A 31 5.18 -15.57 6.86
N ILE A 32 4.97 -14.63 5.93
CA ILE A 32 5.45 -14.74 4.55
C ILE A 32 6.95 -14.50 4.50
N ASP A 33 7.66 -15.31 3.71
CA ASP A 33 9.06 -15.10 3.42
C ASP A 33 9.26 -14.29 2.14
N PHE A 34 10.13 -13.28 2.21
CA PHE A 34 10.60 -12.55 1.05
C PHE A 34 11.97 -13.07 0.59
N PRO A 35 12.19 -13.22 -0.72
CA PRO A 35 13.46 -13.72 -1.23
C PRO A 35 14.59 -12.70 -0.98
N PRO A 36 15.86 -13.16 -0.91
CA PRO A 36 17.00 -12.25 -0.96
C PRO A 36 17.03 -11.51 -2.31
N GLY A 37 17.54 -10.28 -2.33
CA GLY A 37 17.54 -9.43 -3.52
C GLY A 37 16.52 -8.30 -3.41
N ARG A 38 15.78 -8.03 -4.50
CA ARG A 38 14.84 -6.91 -4.60
C ARG A 38 13.40 -7.40 -4.56
N VAL A 39 12.56 -6.69 -3.82
CA VAL A 39 11.10 -6.89 -3.77
C VAL A 39 10.44 -5.57 -4.16
N SER A 40 9.66 -5.60 -5.24
CA SER A 40 8.95 -4.43 -5.75
C SER A 40 7.63 -4.22 -5.00
N VAL A 41 7.42 -3.02 -4.48
CA VAL A 41 6.28 -2.66 -3.63
C VAL A 41 5.56 -1.45 -4.23
N ALA A 42 4.24 -1.56 -4.44
CA ALA A 42 3.39 -0.42 -4.79
C ALA A 42 2.49 -0.06 -3.61
N SER A 43 2.63 1.16 -3.08
CA SER A 43 1.69 1.69 -2.08
C SER A 43 0.78 2.72 -2.73
N PHE A 44 -0.48 2.34 -2.94
CA PHE A 44 -1.51 3.23 -3.47
C PHE A 44 -2.16 4.01 -2.33
N GLY A 45 -2.36 5.32 -2.54
CA GLY A 45 -2.67 6.26 -1.47
C GLY A 45 -1.52 6.39 -0.46
N GLY A 46 -0.28 6.15 -0.90
CA GLY A 46 0.88 6.06 -0.02
C GLY A 46 1.22 7.37 0.68
N GLY A 47 0.72 8.49 0.17
CA GLY A 47 0.92 9.83 0.72
C GLY A 47 2.37 10.08 1.16
N PRO A 48 2.61 10.44 2.43
CA PRO A 48 3.95 10.71 2.96
C PRO A 48 4.80 9.46 3.25
N GLY A 49 4.35 8.24 2.92
CA GLY A 49 5.09 7.00 3.14
C GLY A 49 5.03 6.44 4.56
N THR A 50 3.99 6.78 5.33
CA THR A 50 3.84 6.36 6.74
C THR A 50 3.65 4.84 6.89
N ASP A 51 2.92 4.24 5.97
CA ASP A 51 2.56 2.82 5.94
C ASP A 51 3.81 1.95 5.66
N VAL A 52 4.56 2.28 4.61
CA VAL A 52 5.74 1.53 4.16
C VAL A 52 6.90 1.58 5.14
N SER A 53 6.84 2.48 6.14
CA SER A 53 7.83 2.51 7.23
C SER A 53 7.89 1.21 8.04
N GLY A 54 6.80 0.42 8.04
CA GLY A 54 6.77 -0.92 8.65
C GLY A 54 7.75 -1.92 8.01
N LEU A 55 8.15 -1.70 6.76
CA LEU A 55 9.12 -2.55 6.07
C LEU A 55 10.53 -2.41 6.64
N VAL A 56 10.88 -1.27 7.24
CA VAL A 56 12.23 -1.03 7.79
C VAL A 56 12.57 -2.00 8.93
N PRO A 57 11.79 -2.09 10.03
CA PRO A 57 12.07 -3.06 11.08
C PRO A 57 11.86 -4.51 10.61
N LEU A 58 10.94 -4.76 9.67
CA LEU A 58 10.75 -6.10 9.10
C LEU A 58 12.02 -6.58 8.37
N GLN A 59 12.56 -5.74 7.48
CA GLN A 59 13.79 -6.01 6.75
C GLN A 59 14.95 -6.28 7.71
N GLN A 60 15.11 -5.42 8.72
CA GLN A 60 16.22 -5.52 9.68
C GLN A 60 16.22 -6.83 10.45
N ARG A 61 15.02 -7.32 10.81
CA ARG A 61 14.86 -8.47 11.71
C ARG A 61 14.78 -9.80 10.98
N ARG A 62 14.10 -9.83 9.84
CA ARG A 62 13.76 -11.09 9.14
C ARG A 62 14.40 -11.24 7.77
N PHE A 63 14.58 -10.13 7.04
CA PHE A 63 15.03 -10.17 5.65
C PHE A 63 16.25 -9.27 5.40
N PRO A 64 17.38 -9.46 6.12
CA PRO A 64 18.54 -8.56 6.05
C PRO A 64 19.22 -8.55 4.67
N ARG A 65 18.93 -9.53 3.82
CA ARG A 65 19.42 -9.65 2.43
C ARG A 65 18.41 -9.18 1.38
N THR A 66 17.29 -8.61 1.82
CA THR A 66 16.23 -8.10 0.94
C THR A 66 16.22 -6.58 0.98
N THR A 67 16.08 -5.96 -0.18
CA THR A 67 15.82 -4.52 -0.33
C THR A 67 14.42 -4.37 -0.90
N PHE A 68 13.57 -3.61 -0.21
CA PHE A 68 12.25 -3.26 -0.71
C PHE A 68 12.35 -2.01 -1.59
N GLU A 69 11.90 -2.10 -2.84
CA GLU A 69 11.82 -0.98 -3.77
C GLU A 69 10.37 -0.52 -3.83
N CYS A 70 10.08 0.58 -3.16
CA CYS A 70 8.72 1.05 -2.96
C CYS A 70 8.41 2.30 -3.79
N VAL A 71 7.33 2.23 -4.57
CA VAL A 71 6.75 3.40 -5.21
C VAL A 71 5.50 3.82 -4.44
N LEU A 72 5.52 5.06 -3.94
CA LEU A 72 4.36 5.72 -3.34
C LEU A 72 3.53 6.34 -4.45
N TYR A 73 2.36 5.77 -4.68
CA TYR A 73 1.38 6.23 -5.65
C TYR A 73 0.32 7.07 -4.95
N ASP A 74 0.21 8.36 -5.28
CA ASP A 74 -0.78 9.25 -4.68
C ASP A 74 -1.25 10.33 -5.67
N ARG A 75 -2.45 10.85 -5.48
CA ARG A 75 -2.99 11.93 -6.30
C ARG A 75 -2.37 13.28 -5.94
N GLU A 76 -1.98 13.48 -4.68
CA GLU A 76 -1.44 14.73 -4.17
C GLU A 76 0.09 14.80 -4.41
N PRO A 77 0.56 15.57 -5.40
CA PRO A 77 1.97 15.58 -5.80
C PRO A 77 2.88 16.19 -4.73
N THR A 78 2.36 16.97 -3.78
CA THR A 78 3.18 17.58 -2.73
C THR A 78 3.80 16.55 -1.78
N TRP A 79 3.26 15.33 -1.70
CA TRP A 79 3.86 14.25 -0.91
C TRP A 79 5.28 13.89 -1.36
N ARG A 80 5.63 14.13 -2.63
CA ARG A 80 6.99 13.95 -3.15
C ARG A 80 8.06 14.70 -2.34
N ARG A 81 7.71 15.79 -1.66
CA ARG A 81 8.65 16.57 -0.82
C ARG A 81 9.25 15.76 0.32
N TYR A 82 8.60 14.66 0.74
CA TYR A 82 9.07 13.81 1.84
C TYR A 82 10.11 12.77 1.40
N LEU A 83 10.36 12.56 0.09
CA LEU A 83 11.27 11.52 -0.39
C LEU A 83 12.66 11.60 0.21
N LYS A 84 13.26 12.79 0.32
CA LYS A 84 14.59 12.96 0.93
C LYS A 84 14.61 12.53 2.39
N THR A 85 13.56 12.88 3.15
CA THR A 85 13.42 12.48 4.55
C THR A 85 13.25 10.97 4.67
N LEU A 86 12.37 10.37 3.85
CA LEU A 86 12.17 8.93 3.83
C LEU A 86 13.46 8.18 3.48
N GLN A 87 14.18 8.62 2.46
CA GLN A 87 15.45 8.00 2.03
C GLN A 87 16.52 8.05 3.14
N SER A 88 16.57 9.17 3.89
CA SER A 88 17.45 9.31 5.05
C SER A 88 17.06 8.35 6.19
N LEU A 89 15.77 8.25 6.50
CA LEU A 89 15.25 7.41 7.58
C LEU A 89 15.35 5.91 7.26
N PHE A 90 15.04 5.52 6.03
CA PHE A 90 14.95 4.12 5.64
C PHE A 90 16.31 3.55 5.19
N GLY A 91 17.17 4.39 4.62
CA GLY A 91 18.47 4.00 4.09
C GLY A 91 18.36 3.02 2.93
N GLN A 92 19.25 2.04 2.87
CA GLN A 92 19.29 1.02 1.80
C GLN A 92 18.30 -0.14 2.00
N ARG A 93 17.50 -0.09 3.07
CA ARG A 93 16.56 -1.17 3.45
C ARG A 93 15.27 -1.08 2.66
N VAL A 94 14.79 0.14 2.50
CA VAL A 94 13.60 0.48 1.71
C VAL A 94 13.95 1.69 0.86
N LEU A 95 14.05 1.47 -0.44
CA LEU A 95 14.22 2.53 -1.42
C LEU A 95 12.84 3.08 -1.76
N VAL A 96 12.69 4.40 -1.80
CA VAL A 96 11.37 5.02 -2.00
C VAL A 96 11.41 5.97 -3.18
N ASP A 97 10.45 5.81 -4.08
CA ASP A 97 10.11 6.78 -5.12
C ASP A 97 8.64 7.21 -5.03
N PHE A 98 8.26 8.21 -5.80
CA PHE A 98 6.91 8.74 -5.85
C PHE A 98 6.41 8.90 -7.28
N ALA A 99 5.17 8.50 -7.52
CA ALA A 99 4.49 8.70 -8.79
C ALA A 99 3.03 9.15 -8.58
N PRO A 100 2.50 10.04 -9.44
CA PRO A 100 1.09 10.38 -9.41
C PRO A 100 0.24 9.14 -9.74
N CYS A 101 -0.90 9.00 -9.06
CA CYS A 101 -1.90 7.97 -9.33
C CYS A 101 -3.28 8.39 -8.83
N ASP A 102 -4.32 8.05 -9.57
CA ASP A 102 -5.72 8.15 -9.17
C ASP A 102 -6.36 6.75 -9.25
N VAL A 103 -6.57 6.14 -8.08
CA VAL A 103 -7.17 4.80 -7.95
C VAL A 103 -8.65 4.75 -8.36
N THR A 104 -9.26 5.89 -8.68
CA THR A 104 -10.64 5.94 -9.19
C THR A 104 -10.71 5.87 -10.72
N ARG A 105 -9.56 5.90 -11.40
CA ARG A 105 -9.40 5.81 -12.86
C ARG A 105 -8.66 4.53 -13.23
N GLY A 106 -8.90 3.98 -14.42
CA GLY A 106 -8.22 2.76 -14.88
C GLY A 106 -6.71 2.94 -15.08
N LEU A 107 -5.96 1.85 -15.22
CA LEU A 107 -4.50 1.92 -15.43
C LEU A 107 -4.13 2.59 -16.77
N ALA A 108 -4.99 2.47 -17.79
CA ALA A 108 -4.80 3.13 -19.08
C ALA A 108 -5.02 4.66 -19.04
N HIS A 109 -5.53 5.21 -17.94
CA HIS A 109 -5.75 6.65 -17.81
C HIS A 109 -4.43 7.40 -17.63
N SER A 110 -4.34 8.63 -18.17
CA SER A 110 -3.10 9.43 -18.14
C SER A 110 -2.59 9.74 -16.72
N SER A 111 -3.47 9.76 -15.72
CA SER A 111 -3.07 9.92 -14.30
C SER A 111 -2.25 8.74 -13.77
N ASN A 112 -2.33 7.58 -14.42
CA ASN A 112 -1.80 6.30 -13.92
C ASN A 112 -0.68 5.74 -14.83
N HIS A 113 -0.18 6.53 -15.78
CA HIS A 113 0.83 6.10 -16.77
C HIS A 113 2.15 5.61 -16.18
N LYS A 114 2.42 5.88 -14.89
CA LYS A 114 3.64 5.42 -14.18
C LYS A 114 3.42 4.17 -13.34
N VAL A 115 2.22 3.60 -13.35
CA VAL A 115 1.91 2.38 -12.60
C VAL A 115 2.44 1.18 -13.38
N LEU A 116 3.44 0.50 -12.82
CA LEU A 116 4.06 -0.70 -13.41
C LEU A 116 3.51 -1.97 -12.74
N ALA A 117 2.21 -2.24 -12.94
CA ALA A 117 1.50 -3.30 -12.23
C ALA A 117 2.10 -4.71 -12.43
N SER A 118 2.67 -5.00 -13.60
CA SER A 118 3.23 -6.31 -13.94
C SER A 118 4.46 -6.70 -13.12
N ASP A 119 5.18 -5.73 -12.56
CA ASP A 119 6.47 -5.97 -11.93
C ASP A 119 6.38 -6.02 -10.39
N VAL A 120 5.22 -5.69 -9.84
CA VAL A 120 4.99 -5.52 -8.39
C VAL A 120 4.83 -6.87 -7.69
N ASP A 121 5.64 -7.12 -6.65
CA ASP A 121 5.51 -8.28 -5.76
C ASP A 121 4.44 -8.07 -4.70
N VAL A 122 4.34 -6.84 -4.18
CA VAL A 122 3.47 -6.51 -3.07
C VAL A 122 2.73 -5.19 -3.31
N VAL A 123 1.41 -5.23 -3.17
CA VAL A 123 0.52 -4.07 -3.30
C VAL A 123 -0.06 -3.72 -1.93
N PHE A 124 -0.06 -2.42 -1.61
CA PHE A 124 -0.67 -1.88 -0.40
C PHE A 124 -1.78 -0.89 -0.72
N PHE A 125 -2.90 -1.01 -0.01
CA PHE A 125 -3.98 -0.03 0.06
C PHE A 125 -4.28 0.30 1.53
N PHE A 126 -3.55 1.26 2.11
CA PHE A 126 -3.77 1.69 3.50
C PHE A 126 -4.63 2.96 3.56
N TYR A 127 -5.86 2.82 4.06
CA TYR A 127 -6.86 3.89 4.23
C TYR A 127 -7.29 4.53 2.90
N VAL A 128 -7.48 3.71 1.86
CA VAL A 128 -7.81 4.18 0.51
C VAL A 128 -9.20 3.77 0.07
N CYS A 129 -9.59 2.53 0.33
CA CYS A 129 -10.80 1.94 -0.24
C CYS A 129 -12.05 2.68 0.24
N PHE A 130 -12.15 3.01 1.52
CA PHE A 130 -13.27 3.75 2.08
C PHE A 130 -13.34 5.18 1.52
N GLU A 131 -12.22 5.91 1.57
CA GLU A 131 -12.12 7.30 1.09
C GLU A 131 -12.52 7.43 -0.39
N THR A 132 -12.13 6.46 -1.21
CA THR A 132 -12.34 6.50 -2.66
C THR A 132 -13.59 5.71 -3.12
N SER A 133 -14.30 5.06 -2.20
CA SER A 133 -15.35 4.09 -2.50
C SER A 133 -16.45 4.60 -3.43
N ALA A 134 -16.97 5.81 -3.20
CA ALA A 134 -18.02 6.39 -4.04
C ALA A 134 -17.59 6.51 -5.51
N LYS A 135 -16.42 7.13 -5.75
CA LYS A 135 -15.87 7.32 -7.10
C LYS A 135 -15.40 6.01 -7.72
N ALA A 136 -14.87 5.10 -6.90
CA ALA A 136 -14.52 3.76 -7.37
C ALA A 136 -15.76 3.02 -7.87
N ARG A 137 -16.90 3.08 -7.18
CA ARG A 137 -18.17 2.49 -7.64
C ARG A 137 -18.66 3.11 -8.95
N GLU A 138 -18.59 4.44 -9.08
CA GLU A 138 -18.97 5.14 -10.31
C GLU A 138 -18.16 4.67 -11.53
N SER A 139 -16.88 4.37 -11.35
CA SER A 139 -16.02 3.80 -12.40
C SER A 139 -16.06 2.28 -12.49
N GLY A 140 -16.97 1.65 -11.72
CA GLY A 140 -17.09 0.19 -11.62
C GLY A 140 -15.84 -0.48 -11.08
N HIS A 141 -15.02 0.19 -10.26
CA HIS A 141 -13.76 -0.34 -9.71
C HIS A 141 -12.71 -0.67 -10.78
N VAL A 142 -12.71 0.05 -11.91
CA VAL A 142 -11.83 -0.22 -13.06
C VAL A 142 -10.35 -0.30 -12.68
N PHE A 143 -9.86 0.56 -11.79
CA PHE A 143 -8.46 0.51 -11.34
C PHE A 143 -8.09 -0.84 -10.73
N TYR A 144 -8.93 -1.34 -9.81
CA TYR A 144 -8.68 -2.57 -9.08
C TYR A 144 -8.76 -3.79 -10.01
N ARG A 145 -9.66 -3.78 -10.99
CA ARG A 145 -9.71 -4.81 -12.04
C ARG A 145 -8.47 -4.79 -12.93
N ASP A 146 -8.10 -3.62 -13.42
CA ASP A 146 -6.94 -3.46 -14.30
C ASP A 146 -5.66 -3.92 -13.57
N LEU A 147 -5.52 -3.53 -12.30
CA LEU A 147 -4.41 -3.94 -11.43
C LEU A 147 -4.38 -5.46 -11.24
N ALA A 148 -5.51 -6.08 -10.88
CA ALA A 148 -5.57 -7.53 -10.68
C ALA A 148 -5.32 -8.32 -11.98
N SER A 149 -5.71 -7.76 -13.13
CA SER A 149 -5.48 -8.37 -14.44
C SER A 149 -4.01 -8.29 -14.84
N ALA A 150 -3.36 -7.14 -14.59
CA ALA A 150 -1.98 -6.89 -14.99
C ALA A 150 -0.93 -7.43 -14.02
N ALA A 151 -1.29 -7.63 -12.74
CA ALA A 151 -0.37 -8.11 -11.73
C ALA A 151 0.15 -9.52 -12.03
N LYS A 152 1.42 -9.76 -11.67
CA LYS A 152 2.04 -11.07 -11.82
C LYS A 152 1.42 -12.11 -10.87
N PRO A 153 1.41 -13.40 -11.26
CA PRO A 153 1.02 -14.48 -10.36
C PRO A 153 1.81 -14.44 -9.05
N GLY A 154 1.14 -14.70 -7.93
CA GLY A 154 1.70 -14.69 -6.60
C GLY A 154 1.77 -13.31 -5.94
N CYS A 155 1.43 -12.22 -6.65
CA CYS A 155 1.40 -10.87 -6.11
C CYS A 155 0.54 -10.81 -4.84
N LEU A 156 1.12 -10.27 -3.75
CA LEU A 156 0.47 -10.13 -2.46
C LEU A 156 -0.19 -8.76 -2.37
N THR A 157 -1.50 -8.70 -2.19
CA THR A 157 -2.24 -7.46 -1.98
C THR A 157 -2.72 -7.37 -0.55
N ILE A 158 -2.34 -6.29 0.15
CA ILE A 158 -2.77 -5.99 1.53
C ILE A 158 -3.64 -4.74 1.50
N ILE A 159 -4.88 -4.89 1.94
CA ILE A 159 -5.84 -3.80 2.09
C ILE A 159 -6.07 -3.61 3.58
N ALA A 160 -5.90 -2.40 4.09
CA ALA A 160 -6.12 -2.07 5.48
C ALA A 160 -6.80 -0.70 5.60
N ASP A 161 -7.94 -0.63 6.27
CA ASP A 161 -8.76 0.58 6.28
C ASP A 161 -9.54 0.74 7.60
N VAL A 162 -10.34 1.79 7.73
CA VAL A 162 -11.00 2.17 8.97
C VAL A 162 -11.96 1.07 9.44
N MET A 163 -11.70 0.55 10.65
CA MET A 163 -12.52 -0.49 11.27
C MET A 163 -13.98 -0.05 11.38
N GLY A 164 -14.92 -0.94 11.06
CA GLY A 164 -16.36 -0.69 11.15
C GLY A 164 -16.97 0.18 10.05
N HIS A 165 -16.15 0.88 9.24
CA HIS A 165 -16.63 1.76 8.16
C HIS A 165 -16.29 1.25 6.77
N SER A 166 -15.17 0.54 6.63
CA SER A 166 -14.60 0.17 5.34
C SER A 166 -14.99 -1.22 4.84
N GLN A 167 -15.71 -2.01 5.63
CA GLN A 167 -16.01 -3.42 5.30
C GLN A 167 -16.65 -3.57 3.91
N VAL A 168 -17.67 -2.76 3.60
CA VAL A 168 -18.33 -2.80 2.29
C VAL A 168 -17.38 -2.36 1.18
N ALA A 169 -16.59 -1.30 1.39
CA ALA A 169 -15.65 -0.81 0.39
C ALA A 169 -14.55 -1.83 0.07
N ILE A 170 -14.04 -2.53 1.09
CA ILE A 170 -13.06 -3.62 0.91
C ILE A 170 -13.68 -4.80 0.17
N ALA A 171 -14.90 -5.20 0.54
CA ALA A 171 -15.63 -6.28 -0.13
C ALA A 171 -15.88 -5.96 -1.62
N ASP A 172 -16.28 -4.73 -1.95
CA ASP A 172 -16.48 -4.27 -3.33
C ASP A 172 -15.18 -4.37 -4.14
N VAL A 173 -14.05 -3.95 -3.55
CA VAL A 173 -12.72 -4.04 -4.19
C VAL A 173 -12.31 -5.49 -4.41
N MET A 174 -12.47 -6.35 -3.40
CA MET A 174 -12.17 -7.78 -3.51
C MET A 174 -13.00 -8.45 -4.61
N ALA A 175 -14.31 -8.18 -4.63
CA ALA A 175 -15.21 -8.69 -5.66
C ALA A 175 -14.81 -8.22 -7.07
N ALA A 176 -14.42 -6.95 -7.21
CA ALA A 176 -13.92 -6.42 -8.48
C ALA A 176 -12.64 -7.13 -8.93
N MET A 177 -11.67 -7.32 -8.04
CA MET A 177 -10.44 -8.07 -8.37
C MET A 177 -10.74 -9.52 -8.74
N GLN A 178 -11.62 -10.19 -7.98
CA GLN A 178 -12.01 -11.58 -8.20
C GLN A 178 -12.71 -11.81 -9.54
N ALA A 179 -13.43 -10.80 -10.04
CA ALA A 179 -14.14 -10.88 -11.32
C ALA A 179 -13.21 -11.05 -12.53
N VAL A 180 -11.92 -10.72 -12.39
CA VAL A 180 -10.94 -10.75 -13.49
C VAL A 180 -9.70 -11.59 -13.19
N ARG A 181 -9.50 -11.98 -11.93
CA ARG A 181 -8.35 -12.77 -11.48
C ARG A 181 -8.77 -13.71 -10.37
N GLN A 182 -8.23 -14.93 -10.39
CA GLN A 182 -8.38 -15.82 -9.24
C GLN A 182 -7.65 -15.21 -8.04
N ILE A 183 -8.35 -15.09 -6.91
CA ILE A 183 -7.77 -14.60 -5.65
C ILE A 183 -7.81 -15.71 -4.61
N SER A 184 -6.74 -15.82 -3.83
CA SER A 184 -6.72 -16.61 -2.60
C SER A 184 -6.66 -15.66 -1.41
N GLU A 185 -7.69 -15.68 -0.57
CA GLU A 185 -7.67 -14.92 0.68
C GLU A 185 -6.68 -15.55 1.66
N VAL A 186 -5.88 -14.71 2.31
CA VAL A 186 -4.92 -15.13 3.32
C VAL A 186 -5.43 -14.66 4.67
N ASN A 187 -5.72 -15.60 5.55
CA ASN A 187 -6.20 -15.31 6.89
C ASN A 187 -5.10 -14.64 7.72
N VAL A 188 -5.45 -13.52 8.36
CA VAL A 188 -4.60 -12.88 9.36
C VAL A 188 -5.18 -13.17 10.74
N SER A 189 -4.35 -13.71 11.64
CA SER A 189 -4.81 -14.32 12.89
C SER A 189 -5.12 -13.30 14.00
N LEU A 190 -4.52 -12.11 13.96
CA LEU A 190 -4.66 -11.12 15.02
C LEU A 190 -5.79 -10.13 14.77
N LYS A 191 -6.41 -9.68 15.87
CA LYS A 191 -7.27 -8.51 15.87
C LYS A 191 -6.39 -7.27 15.72
N HIS A 192 -6.40 -6.68 14.53
CA HIS A 192 -5.74 -5.41 14.28
C HIS A 192 -6.68 -4.24 14.55
N ALA A 193 -6.10 -3.05 14.75
CA ALA A 193 -6.86 -1.80 14.91
C ALA A 193 -7.45 -1.26 13.59
N ALA A 194 -7.60 -2.11 12.57
CA ALA A 194 -8.05 -1.79 11.22
C ALA A 194 -8.83 -2.97 10.64
N GLN A 195 -9.73 -2.68 9.70
CA GLN A 195 -10.31 -3.71 8.85
C GLN A 195 -9.27 -4.11 7.82
N ILE A 196 -8.93 -5.40 7.74
CA ILE A 196 -7.88 -5.89 6.85
C ILE A 196 -8.43 -6.99 5.94
N ALA A 197 -7.96 -6.98 4.69
CA ALA A 197 -8.05 -8.11 3.78
C ALA A 197 -6.67 -8.33 3.15
N VAL A 198 -6.25 -9.60 3.05
CA VAL A 198 -5.01 -9.98 2.40
C VAL A 198 -5.32 -10.98 1.30
N LEU A 199 -4.86 -10.68 0.10
CA LEU A 199 -5.14 -11.45 -1.11
C LEU A 199 -3.82 -11.88 -1.75
N ARG A 200 -3.81 -13.08 -2.32
CA ARG A 200 -2.79 -13.52 -3.27
C ARG A 200 -3.44 -13.68 -4.64
N LEU A 201 -2.92 -12.98 -5.63
CA LEU A 201 -3.39 -13.08 -7.01
C LEU A 201 -2.79 -14.33 -7.65
N VAL A 202 -3.63 -15.26 -8.11
CA VAL A 202 -3.24 -16.57 -8.68
C VAL A 202 -3.21 -16.49 -10.18
#